data_AF-A0A965GSN2-F1
#
_entry.id   AF-A0A965GSN2-F1
#
_cell.length_a   1.000
_cell.length_b   1.000
_cell.length_c   1.000
_cell.angle_alpha   90.00
_cell.angle_beta   90.00
_cell.angle_gamma   90.00
#
_symmetry.space_group_name_H-M   'P 1'
#
loop_
_entity.id
_entity.type
_entity.pdbx_description
1 polymer ?
#
loop_
_entity_poly.entity_id
_entity_poly.type
_entity_poly.pdbx_seq_one_letter_code
_entity_poly.pdbx_strand_id
1 'polypeptide(L)' 'PELPRGERVKVGSVGSLEQILQGPSSSADGRANLMGALRRAMSTTGYSDLKEFQRVDTVVAPYNS' A
#
# COMPACT_ATOMS: atom_id res chain seq x y z
N PRO A 1 13.47 -30.52 21.13
CA PRO A 1 12.21 -30.04 20.53
C PRO A 1 12.50 -29.21 19.28
N GLU A 2 12.21 -29.75 18.09
CA GLU A 2 12.30 -29.02 16.82
C GLU A 2 11.12 -28.06 16.70
N LEU A 3 11.41 -26.77 16.57
CA LEU A 3 10.42 -25.74 16.26
C LEU A 3 9.97 -25.90 14.80
N PRO A 4 8.71 -25.60 14.45
CA PRO A 4 8.24 -25.63 13.07
C PRO A 4 9.08 -24.62 12.26
N ARG A 5 9.98 -25.12 11.42
CA ARG A 5 10.68 -24.26 10.46
C ARG A 5 9.70 -24.01 9.32
N GLY A 6 9.24 -22.78 9.20
CA GLY A 6 8.41 -22.37 8.07
C GLY A 6 9.11 -22.67 6.74
N GLU A 7 8.35 -23.18 5.78
CA GLU A 7 8.82 -23.40 4.42
C GLU A 7 9.12 -22.06 3.74
N ARG A 8 10.29 -21.96 3.07
CA ARG A 8 10.64 -20.76 2.32
C ARG A 8 9.92 -20.78 0.96
N VAL A 9 8.96 -19.90 0.77
CA VAL A 9 8.24 -19.75 -0.49
C VAL A 9 8.71 -18.51 -1.24
N LYS A 10 8.90 -18.63 -2.56
CA LYS A 10 9.26 -17.50 -3.44
C LYS A 10 7.99 -16.81 -3.92
N VAL A 11 7.81 -15.54 -3.53
CA VAL A 11 6.59 -14.75 -3.80
C VAL A 11 6.64 -13.91 -5.08
N GLY A 12 7.78 -13.87 -5.78
CA GLY A 12 7.97 -13.08 -7.00
C GLY A 12 8.10 -11.56 -6.74
N SER A 13 8.18 -10.78 -7.82
CA SER A 13 8.12 -9.30 -7.78
C SER A 13 7.11 -8.82 -8.81
N VAL A 14 6.37 -7.75 -8.47
CA VAL A 14 5.35 -7.16 -9.35
C VAL A 14 5.92 -6.20 -10.40
N GLY A 15 7.20 -5.82 -10.27
CA GLY A 15 7.87 -4.90 -11.18
C GLY A 15 9.22 -4.45 -10.64
N SER A 16 9.82 -3.46 -11.32
CA SER A 16 10.97 -2.73 -10.78
C SER A 16 10.54 -1.88 -9.58
N LEU A 17 11.50 -1.49 -8.73
CA LEU A 17 11.22 -0.58 -7.61
C LEU A 17 10.63 0.76 -8.09
N GLU A 18 11.12 1.28 -9.21
CA GLU A 18 10.58 2.48 -9.84
C GLU A 18 9.10 2.30 -10.21
N GLN A 19 8.74 1.19 -10.84
CA GLN A 19 7.36 0.92 -11.21
C GLN A 19 6.45 0.73 -9.99
N ILE A 20 6.97 0.10 -8.92
CA ILE A 20 6.24 -0.07 -7.66
C ILE A 20 5.95 1.30 -7.03
N LEU A 21 6.93 2.19 -6.98
CA LEU A 21 6.78 3.50 -6.33
C LEU A 21 6.02 4.49 -7.21
N GLN A 22 6.38 4.59 -8.49
CA GLN A 22 5.98 5.68 -9.39
C GLN A 22 4.99 5.26 -10.49
N GLY A 23 4.81 3.95 -10.70
CA GLY A 23 3.94 3.40 -11.74
C GLY A 23 4.62 3.27 -13.11
N PRO A 24 3.87 2.99 -14.19
CA PRO A 24 2.41 2.80 -14.20
C PRO A 24 1.98 1.52 -13.50
N SER A 25 0.76 1.51 -12.96
CA SER A 25 0.13 0.27 -12.49
C SER A 25 -0.71 -0.33 -13.61
N SER A 26 -0.49 -1.61 -13.90
CA SER A 26 -1.29 -2.39 -14.86
C SER A 26 -2.54 -3.02 -14.22
N SER A 27 -2.64 -2.98 -12.89
CA SER A 27 -3.70 -3.59 -12.09
C SER A 27 -4.22 -2.60 -11.03
N ALA A 28 -5.44 -2.83 -10.54
CA ALA A 28 -6.07 -2.04 -9.47
C ALA A 28 -5.88 -2.66 -8.06
N ASP A 29 -5.01 -3.67 -7.94
CA ASP A 29 -4.74 -4.39 -6.68
C ASP A 29 -3.84 -3.63 -5.68
N GLY A 30 -3.42 -2.41 -6.01
CA GLY A 30 -2.61 -1.56 -5.14
C GLY A 30 -1.14 -1.98 -4.99
N ARG A 31 -0.64 -2.90 -5.83
CA ARG A 31 0.74 -3.41 -5.72
C ARG A 31 1.79 -2.55 -6.43
N ALA A 32 1.37 -1.59 -7.25
CA ALA A 32 2.24 -0.66 -7.96
C ALA A 32 1.65 0.77 -7.97
N ASN A 33 2.47 1.76 -8.36
CA ASN A 33 2.13 3.18 -8.33
C ASN A 33 1.70 3.69 -6.93
N LEU A 34 2.48 3.36 -5.89
CA LEU A 34 2.21 3.76 -4.51
C LEU A 34 2.11 5.29 -4.34
N MET A 35 2.95 6.05 -5.03
CA MET A 35 2.93 7.51 -4.97
C MET A 35 1.68 8.11 -5.64
N GLY A 36 1.21 7.53 -6.74
CA GLY A 36 -0.05 7.92 -7.37
C GLY A 36 -1.26 7.55 -6.51
N ALA A 37 -1.24 6.38 -5.88
CA ALA A 37 -2.28 5.95 -4.94
C ALA A 37 -2.38 6.90 -3.73
N LEU A 38 -1.24 7.27 -3.13
CA LEU A 38 -1.20 8.25 -2.03
C LEU A 38 -1.75 9.62 -2.45
N ARG A 39 -1.32 10.15 -3.61
CA ARG A 39 -1.84 11.43 -4.14
C ARG A 39 -3.35 11.39 -4.37
N ARG A 40 -3.86 10.27 -4.89
CA ARG A 40 -5.30 10.08 -5.08
C ARG A 40 -6.03 10.05 -3.74
N ALA A 41 -5.53 9.31 -2.76
CA ALA A 41 -6.11 9.27 -1.42
C ALA A 41 -6.18 10.68 -0.81
N MET A 42 -5.05 11.40 -0.81
CA MET A 42 -4.98 12.79 -0.33
C MET A 42 -6.00 13.68 -1.05
N SER A 43 -6.07 13.63 -2.38
CA SER A 43 -7.04 14.39 -3.18
C SER A 43 -8.50 14.05 -2.85
N THR A 44 -8.84 12.77 -2.67
CA THR A 44 -10.20 12.33 -2.33
C THR A 44 -10.60 12.79 -0.92
N THR A 45 -9.64 12.84 0.01
CA THR A 45 -9.86 13.30 1.39
C THR A 45 -9.69 14.80 1.60
N GLY A 46 -9.30 15.56 0.56
CA GLY A 46 -9.21 17.01 0.61
C GLY A 46 -7.90 17.58 1.14
N TYR A 47 -6.81 16.81 1.14
CA TYR A 47 -5.50 17.26 1.64
C TYR A 47 -4.50 17.47 0.49
N SER A 48 -3.73 18.55 0.57
CA SER A 48 -2.67 18.88 -0.38
C SER A 48 -1.26 18.64 0.18
N ASP A 49 -1.12 18.60 1.51
CA ASP A 49 0.14 18.35 2.21
C ASP A 49 0.11 17.07 3.07
N LEU A 50 1.25 16.38 3.15
CA LEU A 50 1.36 15.11 3.88
C LEU A 50 1.18 15.30 5.38
N LYS A 51 1.62 16.44 5.93
CA LYS A 51 1.50 16.71 7.37
C LYS A 51 0.06 16.95 7.79
N GLU A 52 -0.74 17.55 6.92
CA GLU A 52 -2.18 17.70 7.13
C GLU A 52 -2.90 16.36 6.98
N PHE A 53 -2.52 15.56 5.96
CA PHE A 53 -3.11 14.24 5.72
C PHE A 53 -2.93 13.27 6.91
N GLN A 54 -1.86 13.41 7.71
CA GLN A 54 -1.69 12.63 8.95
C GLN A 54 -2.83 12.81 9.97
N ARG A 55 -3.67 13.85 9.83
CA ARG A 55 -4.82 14.13 10.69
C ARG A 55 -6.16 13.75 10.06
N VAL A 56 -6.16 12.99 8.97
CA VAL A 56 -7.38 12.56 8.29
C VAL A 56 -8.29 11.76 9.22
N ASP A 57 -9.59 11.99 9.11
CA ASP A 57 -10.59 11.21 9.83
C ASP A 57 -10.54 9.74 9.39
N THR A 58 -10.46 8.82 10.35
CA THR A 58 -10.41 7.39 10.09
C THR A 58 -11.57 6.67 10.78
N VAL A 59 -12.10 5.66 10.10
CA VAL A 59 -13.15 4.80 10.66
C VAL A 59 -12.55 3.45 10.95
N VAL A 60 -12.68 2.97 12.18
CA VAL A 60 -12.32 1.61 12.56
C VAL A 60 -13.44 0.69 12.11
N ALA A 61 -13.18 -0.13 11.11
CA ALA A 61 -14.15 -1.10 10.65
C ALA A 61 -14.15 -2.34 11.57
N PRO A 62 -15.32 -2.85 11.99
CA PRO A 62 -15.42 -3.86 13.06
C PRO A 62 -15.09 -5.30 12.61
N TYR A 63 -14.33 -5.48 11.52
CA TYR A 63 -13.92 -6.81 11.09
C TYR A 63 -12.71 -7.23 11.95
N ASN A 64 -12.95 -8.17 12.86
CA ASN A 64 -11.96 -8.66 13.82
C ASN A 64 -10.66 -9.10 13.14
N SER A 65 -9.57 -8.87 13.89
CA SER A 65 -8.20 -9.32 13.66
C SER A 65 -8.05 -10.83 13.59
#